data_AF-A0A4R4SK24-F1
#
_entry.id   AF-A0A4R4SK24-F1
#
_cell.length_a   1.000
_cell.length_b   1.000
_cell.length_c   1.000
_cell.angle_alpha   90.00
_cell.angle_beta   90.00
_cell.angle_gamma   90.00
#
_symmetry.space_group_name_H-M   'P 1'
#
loop_
_entity.id
_entity.type
_entity.pdbx_description
1 polymer ?
#
loop_
_entity_poly.entity_id
_entity_poly.type
_entity_poly.pdbx_seq_one_letter_code
_entity_poly.pdbx_strand_id
1 'polypeptide(L)'
;MGTSLPDDYKELAEKYGDGVIGGHLFIPHPAGPDPLLEFMKEGREIFHEAFGEHDEIPVRLAAVWDRVVPWAQHDWNGDMCLLLPPVESGGGWAVVVAFRQCPDFLVFEGGVVDFLAEPLVKGMWPRGWPTNRPAWLSSDDPSFA
;
A
#
# COMPACT_ATOMS: atom_id res chain seq x y z
N MET A 1 6.95 0.00 -17.15
CA MET A 1 5.81 -0.62 -16.45
C MET A 1 4.57 -0.37 -17.31
N GLY A 2 3.84 -1.42 -17.68
CA GLY A 2 2.77 -1.37 -18.71
C GLY A 2 1.37 -1.62 -18.17
N THR A 3 1.17 -1.60 -16.85
CA THR A 3 -0.13 -1.85 -16.21
C THR A 3 -0.72 -0.52 -15.75
N SER A 4 -1.94 -0.20 -16.19
CA SER A 4 -2.68 0.95 -15.64
C SER A 4 -2.93 0.73 -14.16
N LEU A 5 -2.69 1.73 -13.32
CA LEU A 5 -3.06 1.69 -11.90
C LEU A 5 -4.58 1.50 -11.70
N PRO A 6 -5.02 0.98 -10.55
CA PRO A 6 -6.43 0.95 -10.17
C PRO A 6 -7.06 2.35 -10.26
N ASP A 7 -8.30 2.44 -10.73
CA ASP A 7 -8.99 3.73 -10.85
C ASP A 7 -9.35 4.35 -9.50
N ASP A 8 -9.64 3.52 -8.50
CA ASP A 8 -9.93 3.96 -7.13
C ASP A 8 -8.69 4.56 -6.43
N TYR A 9 -7.50 4.01 -6.69
CA TYR A 9 -6.24 4.59 -6.24
C TYR A 9 -5.98 5.96 -6.89
N LYS A 10 -6.25 6.09 -8.20
CA LYS A 10 -6.09 7.38 -8.90
C LYS A 10 -7.04 8.43 -8.33
N GLU A 11 -8.30 8.07 -8.10
CA GLU A 11 -9.30 8.98 -7.51
C GLU A 11 -8.89 9.40 -6.09
N LEU A 12 -8.42 8.45 -5.27
CA LEU A 12 -7.91 8.74 -3.93
C LEU A 12 -6.77 9.75 -3.97
N ALA A 13 -5.75 9.48 -4.80
CA ALA A 13 -4.61 10.37 -4.95
C ALA A 13 -5.04 11.75 -5.44
N GLU A 14 -5.80 11.84 -6.54
CA GLU A 14 -6.23 13.10 -7.14
C GLU A 14 -7.05 13.97 -6.17
N LYS A 15 -7.92 13.35 -5.37
CA LYS A 15 -8.85 14.06 -4.51
C LYS A 15 -8.23 14.51 -3.18
N TYR A 16 -7.31 13.73 -2.64
CA TYR A 16 -6.79 13.94 -1.28
C TYR A 16 -5.31 14.35 -1.23
N GLY A 17 -4.58 14.25 -2.35
CA GLY A 17 -3.17 14.64 -2.42
C GLY A 17 -2.26 13.72 -1.60
N ASP A 18 -1.07 14.22 -1.28
CA ASP A 18 -0.16 13.56 -0.33
C ASP A 18 -0.76 13.60 1.06
N GLY A 19 -0.90 12.44 1.70
CA GLY A 19 -1.47 12.39 3.03
C GLY A 19 -1.10 11.16 3.82
N VAL A 20 -1.37 11.25 5.13
CA VAL A 20 -1.12 10.19 6.09
C VAL A 20 -2.43 9.67 6.63
N ILE A 21 -2.73 8.41 6.31
CA ILE A 21 -3.89 7.69 6.83
C ILE A 21 -3.53 7.03 8.15
N GLY A 22 -4.44 7.14 9.13
CA GLY A 22 -4.23 6.55 10.46
C GLY A 22 -3.01 7.12 11.18
N GLY A 23 -2.45 8.24 10.72
CA GLY A 23 -1.21 8.81 11.22
C GLY A 23 0.02 7.91 11.07
N HIS A 24 0.02 6.92 10.16
CA HIS A 24 1.19 6.06 9.91
C HIS A 24 1.32 5.53 8.47
N LEU A 25 0.25 5.60 7.67
CA LEU A 25 0.25 5.13 6.29
C LEU A 25 0.35 6.32 5.34
N PHE A 26 1.56 6.60 4.87
CA PHE A 26 1.81 7.68 3.92
C PHE A 26 1.45 7.25 2.50
N ILE A 27 0.60 8.03 1.83
CA ILE A 27 0.21 7.85 0.44
C ILE A 27 0.89 8.91 -0.41
N PRO A 28 1.87 8.54 -1.25
CA PRO A 28 2.51 9.47 -2.16
C PRO A 28 1.58 9.85 -3.32
N HIS A 29 1.66 11.11 -3.72
CA HIS A 29 0.90 11.72 -4.78
C HIS A 29 1.78 12.00 -6.02
N PRO A 30 1.27 11.85 -7.25
CA PRO A 30 2.05 12.12 -8.46
C PRO A 30 2.59 13.56 -8.56
N ALA A 31 1.89 14.53 -7.97
CA ALA A 31 2.30 15.94 -7.91
C ALA A 31 2.98 16.32 -6.57
N GLY A 32 3.31 15.32 -5.76
CA GLY A 32 4.01 15.51 -4.49
C GLY A 32 5.47 15.94 -4.66
N PRO A 33 6.16 16.25 -3.55
CA PRO A 33 7.57 16.62 -3.58
C PRO A 33 8.46 15.47 -4.06
N ASP A 34 8.02 14.23 -3.84
CA ASP A 34 8.74 13.01 -4.23
C ASP A 34 8.18 12.41 -5.52
N PRO A 35 9.02 11.98 -6.49
CA PRO A 35 8.54 11.36 -7.71
C PRO A 35 7.88 9.99 -7.43
N LEU A 36 6.55 9.93 -7.51
CA LEU A 36 5.76 8.70 -7.29
C LEU A 36 6.28 7.48 -8.07
N LEU A 37 6.72 7.69 -9.30
CA LEU A 37 7.24 6.61 -10.14
C LEU A 37 8.55 6.02 -9.61
N GLU A 38 9.42 6.85 -9.02
CA GLU A 38 10.65 6.36 -8.40
C GLU A 38 10.33 5.66 -7.08
N PHE A 39 9.44 6.23 -6.26
CA PHE A 39 8.91 5.56 -5.07
C PHE A 39 8.40 4.13 -5.38
N MET A 40 7.58 3.99 -6.43
CA MET A 40 7.04 2.69 -6.84
C MET A 40 8.12 1.69 -7.29
N LYS A 41 9.18 2.17 -7.97
CA LYS A 41 10.28 1.31 -8.42
C LYS A 41 11.14 0.88 -7.25
N GLU A 42 11.60 1.81 -6.44
CA GLU A 42 12.46 1.57 -5.28
C GLU A 42 11.74 0.66 -4.27
N GLY A 43 10.46 0.95 -3.96
CA GLY A 43 9.67 0.12 -3.06
C GLY A 43 9.53 -1.33 -3.54
N ARG A 44 9.47 -1.55 -4.86
CA ARG A 44 9.39 -2.91 -5.42
C ARG A 44 10.74 -3.62 -5.34
N GLU A 45 11.83 -2.91 -5.56
CA GLU A 45 13.18 -3.46 -5.38
C GLU A 45 13.42 -3.87 -3.93
N ILE A 46 13.07 -2.99 -2.97
CA ILE A 46 13.12 -3.27 -1.53
C ILE A 46 12.25 -4.48 -1.18
N PHE A 47 11.05 -4.57 -1.75
CA PHE A 47 10.18 -5.72 -1.56
C PHE A 47 10.83 -7.03 -2.01
N HIS A 48 11.39 -7.06 -3.21
CA HIS A 48 12.05 -8.26 -3.71
C HIS A 48 13.31 -8.63 -2.93
N GLU A 49 14.09 -7.64 -2.48
CA GLU A 49 15.25 -7.88 -1.61
C GLU A 49 14.82 -8.46 -0.25
N ALA A 50 13.79 -7.89 0.37
CA ALA A 50 13.35 -8.29 1.70
C ALA A 50 12.62 -9.63 1.73
N PHE A 51 11.91 -9.99 0.66
CA PHE A 51 11.00 -11.15 0.64
C PHE A 51 11.33 -12.19 -0.46
N GLY A 52 12.41 -12.01 -1.23
CA GLY A 52 12.76 -12.88 -2.36
C GLY A 52 13.09 -14.33 -1.98
N GLU A 53 13.55 -14.56 -0.75
CA GLU A 53 13.86 -15.90 -0.22
C GLU A 53 12.76 -16.43 0.73
N HIS A 54 11.59 -15.80 0.75
CA HIS A 54 10.50 -16.21 1.64
C HIS A 54 9.81 -17.48 1.13
N ASP A 55 9.74 -18.52 1.97
CA ASP A 55 9.20 -19.83 1.57
C ASP A 55 7.67 -19.84 1.42
N GLU A 56 6.97 -19.00 2.19
CA GLU A 56 5.50 -18.98 2.25
C GLU A 56 4.91 -17.72 1.57
N ILE A 57 4.94 -17.69 0.24
CA ILE A 57 4.31 -16.62 -0.55
C ILE A 57 2.88 -17.02 -0.94
N PRO A 58 1.84 -16.22 -0.62
CA PRO A 58 0.47 -16.52 -1.02
C PRO A 58 0.34 -16.67 -2.54
N VAL A 59 -0.47 -17.64 -2.99
CA VAL A 59 -0.67 -17.95 -4.42
C VAL A 59 -1.03 -16.71 -5.24
N ARG A 60 -1.91 -15.85 -4.71
CA ARG A 60 -2.36 -14.63 -5.36
C ARG A 60 -1.23 -13.61 -5.61
N LEU A 61 -0.28 -13.53 -4.66
CA LEU A 61 0.90 -12.68 -4.73
C LEU A 61 1.97 -13.30 -5.65
N ALA A 62 2.23 -14.60 -5.50
CA ALA A 62 3.17 -15.34 -6.35
C ALA A 62 2.83 -15.22 -7.85
N ALA A 63 1.54 -15.27 -8.20
CA ALA A 63 1.08 -15.14 -9.58
C ALA A 63 1.40 -13.78 -10.25
N VAL A 64 1.67 -12.74 -9.45
CA VAL A 64 1.91 -11.38 -9.94
C VAL A 64 3.17 -10.75 -9.33
N TRP A 65 4.08 -11.56 -8.81
CA TRP A 65 5.25 -11.16 -8.03
C TRP A 65 5.99 -9.96 -8.64
N ASP A 66 6.39 -10.05 -9.92
CA ASP A 66 7.16 -8.98 -10.59
C ASP A 66 6.33 -7.77 -11.03
N ARG A 67 5.01 -7.85 -10.87
CA ARG A 67 4.04 -6.82 -11.31
C ARG A 67 3.37 -6.11 -10.13
N VAL A 68 3.76 -6.41 -8.89
CA VAL A 68 3.26 -5.68 -7.72
C VAL A 68 3.63 -4.21 -7.81
N VAL A 69 2.80 -3.35 -7.24
CA VAL A 69 3.03 -1.90 -7.20
C VAL A 69 2.95 -1.41 -5.76
N PRO A 70 4.06 -0.99 -5.15
CA PRO A 70 4.02 -0.29 -3.86
C PRO A 70 3.19 0.98 -3.99
N TRP A 71 2.25 1.21 -3.08
CA TRP A 71 1.34 2.35 -3.17
C TRP A 71 1.28 3.21 -1.91
N ALA A 72 1.81 2.70 -0.80
CA ALA A 72 1.92 3.44 0.45
C ALA A 72 3.10 2.93 1.27
N GLN A 73 3.65 3.82 2.09
CA GLN A 73 4.73 3.52 3.04
C GLN A 73 4.20 3.58 4.46
N HIS A 74 4.56 2.58 5.26
CA HIS A 74 4.24 2.57 6.68
C HIS A 74 5.44 3.10 7.50
N ASP A 75 5.27 4.26 8.13
CA ASP A 75 6.35 4.96 8.84
C ASP A 75 6.74 4.33 10.20
N TRP A 76 5.85 3.50 10.77
CA TRP A 76 6.00 2.99 12.12
C TRP A 76 6.74 1.65 12.25
N ASN A 77 6.42 0.66 11.43
CA ASN A 77 7.03 -0.68 11.48
C ASN A 77 7.72 -1.10 10.17
N GLY A 78 7.64 -0.26 9.13
CA GLY A 78 8.22 -0.53 7.82
C GLY A 78 7.49 -1.60 7.00
N ASP A 79 6.23 -1.92 7.33
CA ASP A 79 5.39 -2.77 6.50
C ASP A 79 5.20 -2.16 5.11
N MET A 80 5.17 -3.01 4.08
CA MET A 80 4.99 -2.57 2.70
C MET A 80 3.56 -2.82 2.24
N CYS A 81 2.93 -1.78 1.69
CA CYS A 81 1.60 -1.86 1.13
C CYS A 81 1.69 -1.94 -0.40
N LEU A 82 1.19 -3.03 -0.96
CA LEU A 82 1.34 -3.40 -2.37
C LEU A 82 -0.03 -3.54 -3.05
N LEU A 83 -0.11 -3.13 -4.31
CA LEU A 83 -1.21 -3.41 -5.21
C LEU A 83 -0.87 -4.63 -6.04
N LEU A 84 -1.83 -5.55 -6.12
CA LEU A 84 -1.73 -6.76 -6.90
C LEU A 84 -2.61 -6.60 -8.14
N PRO A 85 -2.03 -6.49 -9.34
CA PRO A 85 -2.82 -6.41 -10.56
C PRO A 85 -3.62 -7.70 -10.76
N PRO A 86 -4.75 -7.64 -11.49
CA PRO A 86 -5.53 -8.83 -11.87
C PRO A 86 -4.64 -9.88 -12.54
N VAL A 87 -4.80 -11.15 -12.18
CA VAL A 87 -4.08 -12.26 -12.85
C VAL A 87 -4.54 -12.36 -14.31
N GLU A 88 -5.85 -12.28 -14.53
CA GLU A 88 -6.48 -12.35 -15.84
C GLU A 88 -7.19 -11.03 -16.20
N SER A 89 -7.44 -10.82 -17.49
CA SER A 89 -8.16 -9.65 -17.99
C SER A 89 -9.59 -9.61 -17.44
N GLY A 90 -9.98 -8.49 -16.84
CA GLY A 90 -11.29 -8.31 -16.21
C GLY A 90 -11.38 -8.78 -14.75
N GLY A 91 -10.28 -9.29 -14.17
CA GLY A 91 -10.20 -9.56 -12.73
C GLY A 91 -10.07 -8.29 -11.90
N GLY A 92 -10.25 -8.44 -10.58
CA GLY A 92 -10.09 -7.35 -9.60
C GLY A 92 -8.65 -7.13 -9.15
N TRP A 93 -8.37 -5.91 -8.69
CA TRP A 93 -7.17 -5.62 -7.92
C TRP A 93 -7.30 -6.18 -6.50
N ALA A 94 -6.16 -6.38 -5.86
CA ALA A 94 -6.07 -6.74 -4.45
C ALA A 94 -4.98 -5.88 -3.78
N VAL A 95 -5.08 -5.75 -2.46
CA VAL A 95 -4.06 -5.11 -1.62
C VAL A 95 -3.31 -6.18 -0.85
N VAL A 96 -2.00 -6.04 -0.71
CA VAL A 96 -1.19 -6.84 0.20
C VAL A 96 -0.49 -5.93 1.21
N VAL A 97 -0.52 -6.34 2.47
CA VAL A 97 0.39 -5.85 3.51
C VAL A 97 1.46 -6.91 3.73
N ALA A 98 2.72 -6.58 3.41
CA ALA A 98 3.87 -7.43 3.70
C ALA A 98 4.49 -6.98 5.02
N PHE A 99 4.42 -7.84 6.03
CA PHE A 99 4.87 -7.53 7.38
C PHE A 99 6.39 -7.66 7.49
N ARG A 100 7.09 -6.55 7.75
CA ARG A 100 8.56 -6.55 7.73
C ARG A 100 9.17 -7.21 8.97
N GLN A 101 8.56 -7.03 10.13
CA GLN A 101 9.10 -7.49 11.42
C GLN A 101 8.84 -8.97 11.70
N CYS A 102 7.81 -9.53 11.07
CA CYS A 102 7.46 -10.93 11.14
C CYS A 102 7.03 -11.32 9.72
N PRO A 103 7.97 -11.78 8.88
CA PRO A 103 7.73 -12.01 7.45
C PRO A 103 6.48 -12.88 7.25
N ASP A 104 5.42 -12.22 6.79
CA ASP A 104 4.10 -12.77 6.54
C ASP A 104 3.36 -11.79 5.62
N PHE A 105 2.30 -12.27 4.98
CA PHE A 105 1.54 -11.51 4.00
C PHE A 105 0.05 -11.56 4.32
N LEU A 106 -0.55 -10.38 4.46
CA LEU A 106 -2.00 -10.25 4.50
C LEU A 106 -2.51 -9.85 3.11
N VAL A 107 -3.22 -10.75 2.44
CA VAL A 107 -3.90 -10.47 1.16
C VAL A 107 -5.33 -10.02 1.43
N PHE A 108 -5.70 -8.89 0.84
CA PHE A 108 -7.05 -8.33 0.87
C PHE A 108 -7.60 -8.23 -0.55
N GLU A 109 -8.69 -8.93 -0.83
CA GLU A 109 -9.38 -8.84 -2.12
C GLU A 109 -10.18 -7.53 -2.19
N GLY A 110 -9.99 -6.75 -3.26
CA GLY A 110 -10.61 -5.45 -3.42
C GLY A 110 -9.60 -4.33 -3.68
N GLY A 111 -10.13 -3.15 -3.99
CA GLY A 111 -9.33 -1.96 -4.26
C GLY A 111 -8.71 -1.34 -3.00
N VAL A 112 -7.94 -0.28 -3.19
CA VAL A 112 -7.39 0.53 -2.09
C VAL A 112 -8.51 1.12 -1.24
N VAL A 113 -9.57 1.60 -1.86
CA VAL A 113 -10.69 2.22 -1.13
C VAL A 113 -11.41 1.19 -0.26
N ASP A 114 -11.63 -0.03 -0.78
CA ASP A 114 -12.24 -1.12 -0.01
C ASP A 114 -11.35 -1.51 1.17
N PHE A 115 -10.04 -1.62 0.94
CA PHE A 115 -9.06 -1.90 1.99
C PHE A 115 -9.08 -0.82 3.08
N LEU A 116 -9.11 0.46 2.71
CA LEU A 116 -9.11 1.59 3.65
C LEU A 116 -10.42 1.74 4.42
N ALA A 117 -11.54 1.26 3.87
CA ALA A 117 -12.82 1.28 4.57
C ALA A 117 -12.81 0.39 5.83
N GLU A 118 -12.10 -0.75 5.82
CA GLU A 118 -11.97 -1.62 7.00
C GLU A 118 -11.36 -0.91 8.23
N PRO A 119 -10.14 -0.32 8.16
CA PRO A 119 -9.55 0.37 9.30
C PRO A 119 -10.29 1.67 9.64
N LEU A 120 -10.71 2.47 8.64
CA LEU A 120 -11.24 3.81 8.89
C LEU A 120 -12.70 3.83 9.33
N VAL A 121 -13.52 2.90 8.85
CA VAL A 121 -14.95 2.85 9.16
C VAL A 121 -15.24 1.82 10.24
N LYS A 122 -14.60 0.65 10.18
CA LYS A 122 -14.87 -0.47 11.12
C LYS A 122 -13.85 -0.57 12.25
N GLY A 123 -12.76 0.19 12.20
CA GLY A 123 -11.67 0.09 13.18
C GLY A 123 -10.90 -1.23 13.09
N MET A 124 -10.99 -1.93 11.95
CA MET A 124 -10.34 -3.22 11.72
C MET A 124 -8.98 -3.00 11.04
N TRP A 125 -7.96 -2.77 11.87
CA TRP A 125 -6.61 -2.52 11.40
C TRP A 125 -5.83 -3.82 11.17
N PRO A 126 -4.88 -3.85 10.21
CA PRO A 126 -3.91 -4.93 10.12
C PRO A 126 -3.19 -5.16 11.45
N ARG A 127 -2.78 -6.41 11.68
CA ARG A 127 -2.17 -6.80 12.96
C ARG A 127 -0.92 -5.94 13.23
N GLY A 128 -0.86 -5.37 14.43
CA GLY A 128 0.30 -4.59 14.89
C GLY A 128 0.29 -3.12 14.45
N TRP A 129 -0.70 -2.70 13.65
CA TRP A 129 -0.83 -1.30 13.26
C TRP A 129 -1.42 -0.46 14.40
N PRO A 130 -1.00 0.81 14.56
CA PRO A 130 -1.56 1.71 15.56
C PRO A 130 -3.05 1.99 15.33
N THR A 131 -3.86 1.93 16.40
CA THR A 131 -5.33 2.12 16.31
C THR A 131 -5.83 3.42 16.96
N ASN A 132 -4.96 4.15 17.65
CA ASN A 132 -5.30 5.34 18.45
C ASN A 132 -4.79 6.65 17.82
N ARG A 133 -4.78 6.74 16.49
CA ARG A 133 -4.25 7.88 15.72
C ARG A 133 -5.35 8.54 14.87
N PRO A 134 -5.15 9.80 14.43
CA PRO A 134 -6.10 10.47 13.55
C PRO A 134 -6.31 9.69 12.25
N ALA A 135 -7.57 9.62 11.79
CA ALA A 135 -7.93 8.87 10.58
C ALA A 135 -7.26 9.42 9.31
N TRP A 136 -7.10 10.74 9.20
CA TRP A 136 -6.47 11.42 8.09
C TRP A 136 -5.72 12.66 8.56
N LEU A 137 -4.53 12.89 8.00
CA LEU A 137 -3.75 14.11 8.13
C LEU A 137 -3.16 14.47 6.76
N SER A 138 -3.13 15.77 6.45
CA SER A 138 -2.40 16.28 5.28
C SER A 138 -0.90 16.11 5.49
N SER A 139 -0.14 15.79 4.45
CA SER A 139 1.32 15.74 4.53
C SER A 139 1.96 17.07 4.97
N ASP A 140 1.35 18.19 4.58
CA ASP A 140 1.76 19.55 4.98
C ASP A 140 1.34 19.96 6.41
N ASP A 141 0.73 19.06 7.18
CA ASP A 141 0.30 19.38 8.55
C ASP A 141 1.52 19.53 9.49
N PRO A 142 1.64 20.65 10.23
CA PRO A 142 2.79 20.92 11.11
C PRO A 142 2.94 19.92 12.26
N SER A 143 1.98 19.02 12.49
CA SER A 143 2.11 17.91 13.44
C SER A 143 3.14 16.83 13.04
N PHE A 144 3.68 16.88 11.82
CA PHE A 144 4.75 15.99 11.32
C PHE A 144 6.17 16.61 11.33
N ALA A 145 6.32 17.89 11.72
CA ALA A 145 7.61 18.60 11.75
C ALA A 145 8.36 18.49 13.09
#